data_AF-A0A420VCJ3-F1
#
_entry.id   AF-A0A420VCJ3-F1
#
_cell.length_a   1.000
_cell.length_b   1.000
_cell.length_c   1.000
_cell.angle_alpha   90.00
_cell.angle_beta   90.00
_cell.angle_gamma   90.00
#
_symmetry.space_group_name_H-M   'P 1'
#
loop_
_entity.id
_entity.type
_entity.pdbx_description
1 polymer ?
#
loop_
_entity_poly.entity_id
_entity_poly.type
_entity_poly.pdbx_seq_one_letter_code
_entity_poly.pdbx_strand_id
1 'polypeptide(L)'
;MFTKNTGVNTCARLLEKYRLSPKPFQPEKMVFSGVGNRDVYNITAPFEDEGELVIAGRVEARDQEHSEVYFFVNRGGEWVPREGAPVFRLQDPFYTRIGKELVSAGCKSFPIRKRKIPSAGGRFFIGEKESPI
;
A
#
# COMPACT_ATOMS: atom_id res chain seq x y z
N MET A 1 -47.48 8.09 -13.25
CA MET A 1 -46.24 7.34 -13.54
C MET A 1 -45.66 6.87 -12.22
N PHE A 2 -45.62 5.56 -11.97
CA PHE A 2 -45.01 4.99 -10.77
C PHE A 2 -43.56 4.62 -11.08
N THR A 3 -42.59 5.32 -10.49
CA THR A 3 -41.18 4.94 -10.60
C THR A 3 -40.95 3.68 -9.78
N LYS A 4 -40.69 2.56 -10.47
CA LYS A 4 -40.29 1.28 -9.86
C LYS A 4 -39.09 1.50 -8.94
N ASN A 5 -39.22 1.21 -7.65
CA ASN A 5 -38.08 1.13 -6.74
C ASN A 5 -37.28 -0.12 -7.11
N THR A 6 -36.16 0.03 -7.82
CA THR A 6 -35.37 -1.09 -8.35
C THR A 6 -34.62 -1.87 -7.28
N GLY A 7 -34.61 -1.41 -6.02
CA GLY A 7 -33.81 -1.99 -4.94
C GLY A 7 -32.30 -1.81 -5.09
N VAL A 8 -31.84 -1.22 -6.21
CA VAL A 8 -30.42 -1.03 -6.51
C VAL A 8 -29.86 0.15 -5.71
N ASN A 9 -28.79 -0.11 -4.96
CA ASN A 9 -27.98 0.94 -4.33
C ASN A 9 -26.89 1.38 -5.30
N THR A 10 -26.96 2.60 -5.81
CA THR A 10 -25.85 3.18 -6.59
C THR A 10 -24.69 3.54 -5.67
N CYS A 11 -23.46 3.56 -6.20
CA CYS A 11 -22.28 4.03 -5.45
C CYS A 11 -22.50 5.45 -4.90
N ALA A 12 -23.17 6.33 -5.66
CA ALA A 12 -23.52 7.67 -5.21
C ALA A 12 -24.41 7.64 -3.96
N ARG A 13 -25.46 6.81 -3.95
CA ARG A 13 -26.36 6.66 -2.80
C ARG A 13 -25.67 6.05 -1.58
N LEU A 14 -24.79 5.07 -1.79
CA LEU A 14 -24.00 4.46 -0.71
C LEU A 14 -23.01 5.48 -0.12
N LEU A 15 -22.35 6.28 -0.95
CA LEU A 15 -21.42 7.31 -0.52
C LEU A 15 -22.12 8.43 0.26
N GLU A 16 -23.29 8.87 -0.20
CA GLU A 16 -24.13 9.84 0.51
C GLU A 16 -24.55 9.31 1.89
N LYS A 17 -25.08 8.07 1.93
CA LYS A 17 -25.45 7.41 3.19
C LYS A 17 -24.25 7.31 4.14
N TYR A 18 -23.07 6.98 3.63
CA TYR A 18 -21.85 6.97 4.42
C TYR A 18 -21.51 8.37 4.93
N ARG A 19 -21.51 9.41 4.10
CA ARG A 19 -21.15 10.77 4.54
C ARG A 19 -22.05 11.31 5.66
N LEU A 20 -23.32 10.92 5.66
CA LEU A 20 -24.29 11.30 6.70
C LEU A 20 -24.20 10.44 7.96
N SER A 21 -23.50 9.30 7.92
CA SER A 21 -23.33 8.45 9.10
C SER A 21 -22.38 9.10 10.11
N PRO A 22 -22.61 8.91 11.43
CA PRO A 22 -21.61 9.26 12.43
C PRO A 22 -20.26 8.65 12.08
N LYS A 23 -19.20 9.46 12.22
CA LYS A 23 -17.82 9.00 12.05
C LYS A 23 -17.23 8.76 13.43
N PRO A 24 -16.92 7.51 13.80
CA PRO A 24 -16.10 7.28 14.95
C PRO A 24 -14.68 7.75 14.60
N PHE A 25 -13.98 8.35 15.56
CA PHE A 25 -12.57 8.74 15.51
C PHE A 25 -12.20 10.10 14.91
N GLN A 26 -11.14 10.67 15.49
CA GLN A 26 -10.37 11.79 14.93
C GLN A 26 -9.31 11.18 14.00
N PRO A 27 -9.41 11.36 12.68
CA PRO A 27 -8.43 10.82 11.75
C PRO A 27 -7.12 11.61 11.83
N GLU A 28 -6.01 10.90 11.90
CA GLU A 28 -4.67 11.48 11.86
C GLU A 28 -3.92 11.04 10.60
N LYS A 29 -3.04 11.90 10.12
CA LYS A 29 -2.10 11.55 9.04
C LYS A 29 -0.85 10.97 9.67
N MET A 30 -0.43 9.81 9.16
CA MET A 30 0.83 9.20 9.56
C MET A 30 1.99 10.04 9.03
N VAL A 31 3.01 10.24 9.87
CA VAL A 31 4.24 10.95 9.50
C VAL A 31 5.27 9.93 9.05
N PHE A 32 5.72 10.04 7.81
CA PHE A 32 6.82 9.25 7.25
C PHE A 32 8.01 10.15 6.98
N SER A 33 9.21 9.67 7.30
CA SER A 33 10.47 10.37 7.07
C SER A 33 11.53 9.42 6.49
N GLY A 34 12.73 9.90 6.19
CA GLY A 34 13.81 9.06 5.64
C GLY A 34 13.69 8.68 4.16
N VAL A 35 12.70 9.20 3.42
CA VAL A 35 12.51 8.94 1.97
C VAL A 35 12.67 10.19 1.09
N GLY A 36 13.20 11.28 1.64
CA GLY A 36 13.37 12.56 0.94
C GLY A 36 12.03 13.25 0.70
N ASN A 37 11.84 13.83 -0.50
CA ASN A 37 10.62 14.54 -0.90
C ASN A 37 9.56 13.63 -1.56
N ARG A 38 9.68 12.30 -1.40
CA ARG A 38 8.78 11.33 -2.01
C ARG A 38 7.57 11.09 -1.10
N ASP A 39 6.42 10.84 -1.73
CA ASP A 39 5.20 10.53 -1.01
C ASP A 39 5.20 9.07 -0.54
N VAL A 40 4.62 8.82 0.63
CA VAL A 40 4.31 7.47 1.12
C VAL A 40 2.80 7.29 1.19
N TYR A 41 2.27 6.31 0.46
CA TYR A 41 0.85 6.02 0.40
C TYR A 41 0.59 4.55 0.05
N ASN A 42 -0.68 4.15 -0.07
CA ASN A 42 -1.10 2.76 -0.32
C ASN A 42 -0.36 1.74 0.57
N ILE A 43 -0.33 2.04 1.87
CA ILE A 43 0.37 1.23 2.86
C ILE A 43 -0.37 -0.08 3.16
N THR A 44 0.36 -1.05 3.70
CA THR A 44 -0.24 -2.24 4.30
C THR A 44 -0.93 -1.91 5.62
N ALA A 45 -1.74 -2.85 6.12
CA ALA A 45 -1.97 -2.90 7.55
C ALA A 45 -0.63 -3.14 8.29
N PRO A 46 -0.47 -2.69 9.54
CA PRO A 46 0.72 -3.00 10.33
C PRO A 46 0.85 -4.50 10.59
N PHE A 47 2.07 -5.03 10.54
CA PHE A 47 2.37 -6.42 10.83
C PHE A 47 3.63 -6.57 11.69
N GLU A 48 3.65 -7.60 12.52
CA GLU A 48 4.84 -7.91 13.31
C GLU A 48 5.86 -8.65 12.44
N ASP A 49 7.13 -8.28 12.53
CA ASP A 49 8.27 -8.99 11.95
C ASP A 49 9.48 -8.84 12.87
N GLU A 50 10.09 -9.96 13.26
CA GLU A 50 11.22 -10.02 14.22
C GLU A 50 11.01 -9.19 15.51
N GLY A 51 9.77 -9.15 16.02
CA GLY A 51 9.41 -8.42 17.24
C GLY A 51 9.20 -6.91 17.05
N GLU A 52 9.25 -6.42 15.81
CA GLU A 52 8.94 -5.03 15.47
C GLU A 52 7.61 -4.90 14.74
N LEU A 53 6.87 -3.83 15.00
CA LEU A 53 5.70 -3.47 14.21
C LEU A 53 6.14 -2.75 12.93
N VAL A 54 5.87 -3.36 11.78
CA VAL A 54 6.29 -2.92 10.45
C VAL A 54 5.08 -2.51 9.61
N ILE A 55 5.26 -1.49 8.78
CA ILE A 55 4.35 -1.12 7.69
C ILE A 55 5.12 -1.12 6.39
N ALA A 56 4.62 -1.81 5.36
CA ALA A 56 5.15 -1.62 4.01
C ALA A 56 4.37 -0.49 3.31
N GLY A 57 5.08 0.42 2.66
CA GLY A 57 4.48 1.57 1.98
C GLY A 57 5.01 1.75 0.57
N ARG A 58 4.14 2.17 -0.35
CA ARG A 58 4.55 2.64 -1.68
C ARG A 58 5.17 4.02 -1.53
N VAL A 59 6.40 4.15 -2.02
CA VAL A 59 7.20 5.37 -2.04
C VAL A 59 7.40 5.80 -3.48
N GLU A 60 6.96 7.00 -3.83
CA GLU A 60 6.99 7.49 -5.20
C GLU A 60 7.15 9.01 -5.24
N ALA A 61 7.89 9.52 -6.23
CA ALA A 61 7.94 10.96 -6.48
C ALA A 61 6.60 11.44 -7.07
N ARG A 62 6.11 12.60 -6.64
CA ARG A 62 4.79 13.13 -7.03
C ARG A 62 4.57 13.23 -8.54
N ASP A 63 5.65 13.42 -9.30
CA ASP A 63 5.69 13.71 -10.73
C ASP A 63 6.19 12.53 -11.59
N GLN A 64 6.46 11.37 -11.01
CA GLN A 64 7.02 10.21 -11.71
C GLN A 64 6.29 8.92 -11.34
N GLU A 65 6.13 8.00 -12.29
CA GLU A 65 5.53 6.67 -12.03
C GLU A 65 6.55 5.62 -11.57
N HIS A 66 7.67 6.08 -10.99
CA HIS A 66 8.73 5.22 -10.46
C HIS A 66 8.49 4.93 -8.99
N SER A 67 7.74 3.87 -8.74
CA SER A 67 7.42 3.39 -7.39
C SER A 67 8.37 2.35 -6.86
N GLU A 68 8.59 2.44 -5.55
CA GLU A 68 9.31 1.48 -4.75
C GLU A 68 8.49 1.14 -3.50
N VAL A 69 8.68 -0.06 -2.94
CA VAL A 69 8.12 -0.46 -1.65
C VAL A 69 9.23 -0.45 -0.63
N TYR A 70 9.02 0.30 0.44
CA TYR A 70 9.88 0.36 1.61
C TYR A 70 9.15 -0.25 2.80
N PHE A 71 9.90 -0.79 3.76
CA PHE A 71 9.40 -1.24 5.04
C PHE A 71 9.76 -0.20 6.09
N PHE A 72 8.78 0.19 6.89
CA PHE A 72 8.90 1.25 7.88
C PHE A 72 8.62 0.71 9.28
N VAL A 73 9.32 1.26 10.26
CA VAL A 73 9.12 1.02 11.69
C VAL A 73 8.88 2.34 12.39
N ASN A 74 8.08 2.34 13.45
CA ASN A 74 7.84 3.56 14.20
C ASN A 74 9.02 3.87 15.15
N ARG A 75 9.52 5.09 15.10
CA ARG A 75 10.55 5.63 15.98
C ARG A 75 10.09 7.01 16.46
N GLY A 76 9.65 7.09 17.71
CA GLY A 76 9.25 8.37 18.32
C GLY A 76 8.05 9.04 17.64
N GLY A 77 7.12 8.27 17.07
CA GLY A 77 5.93 8.81 16.40
C GLY A 77 6.07 8.94 14.87
N GLU A 78 7.29 8.83 14.34
CA GLU A 78 7.54 8.83 12.88
C GLU A 78 7.79 7.43 12.35
N TRP A 79 7.34 7.17 11.13
CA TRP A 79 7.61 5.93 10.40
C TRP A 79 8.84 6.13 9.51
N VAL A 80 9.94 5.48 9.88
CA VAL A 80 11.23 5.57 9.18
C VAL A 80 11.57 4.25 8.50
N PRO A 81 12.29 4.26 7.36
CA PRO A 81 12.76 3.03 6.73
C PRO A 81 13.48 2.14 7.74
N ARG A 82 13.06 0.88 7.81
CA ARG A 82 13.68 -0.13 8.67
C ARG A 82 15.07 -0.44 8.12
N GLU A 83 16.07 -0.30 8.97
CA GLU A 83 17.46 -0.57 8.61
C GLU A 83 17.64 -2.02 8.16
N GLY A 84 18.40 -2.23 7.08
CA GLY A 84 18.65 -3.56 6.51
C GLY A 84 17.48 -4.18 5.74
N ALA A 85 16.27 -3.58 5.76
CA ALA A 85 15.14 -4.09 5.01
C ALA A 85 15.33 -3.88 3.49
N PRO A 86 14.91 -4.85 2.66
CA PRO A 86 15.01 -4.72 1.21
C PRO A 86 14.05 -3.66 0.68
N VAL A 87 14.44 -3.00 -0.42
CA VAL A 87 13.57 -2.12 -1.20
C VAL A 87 13.15 -2.84 -2.48
N PHE A 88 11.85 -2.91 -2.74
CA PHE A 88 11.33 -3.60 -3.92
C PHE A 88 10.78 -2.62 -4.96
N ARG A 89 11.14 -2.79 -6.24
CA ARG A 89 10.50 -2.06 -7.35
C ARG A 89 9.10 -2.64 -7.66
N LEU A 90 8.16 -2.34 -6.77
CA LEU A 90 6.77 -2.77 -6.80
C LEU A 90 5.86 -1.58 -6.43
N GLN A 91 4.56 -1.79 -6.61
CA GLN A 91 3.50 -0.89 -6.21
C GLN A 91 2.53 -1.60 -5.26
N ASP A 92 1.80 -0.80 -4.49
CA ASP A 92 0.64 -1.21 -3.69
C ASP A 92 0.91 -2.48 -2.85
N PRO A 93 1.82 -2.38 -1.86
CA PRO A 93 2.23 -3.52 -1.07
C PRO A 93 1.06 -4.13 -0.30
N PHE A 94 1.12 -5.45 -0.14
CA PHE A 94 0.26 -6.21 0.76
C PHE A 94 1.06 -7.34 1.40
N TYR A 95 0.58 -7.86 2.52
CA TYR A 95 1.20 -9.00 3.17
C TYR A 95 0.14 -10.00 3.64
N THR A 96 0.59 -11.21 3.90
CA THR A 96 -0.16 -12.25 4.59
C THR A 96 0.80 -13.18 5.33
N ARG A 97 0.27 -14.10 6.13
CA ARG A 97 1.04 -15.18 6.74
C ARG A 97 0.56 -16.53 6.21
N ILE A 98 1.49 -17.34 5.73
CA ILE A 98 1.21 -18.71 5.29
C ILE A 98 2.06 -19.63 6.18
N GLY A 99 1.39 -20.38 7.05
CA GLY A 99 2.09 -21.09 8.13
C GLY A 99 2.82 -20.11 9.06
N LYS A 100 4.12 -20.30 9.24
CA LYS A 100 4.97 -19.42 10.07
C LYS A 100 5.65 -18.31 9.27
N GLU A 101 5.52 -18.34 7.95
CA GLU A 101 6.25 -17.44 7.07
C GLU A 101 5.44 -16.17 6.79
N LEU A 102 6.14 -15.05 6.80
CA LEU A 102 5.63 -13.79 6.31
C LEU A 102 5.78 -13.75 4.79
N VAL A 103 4.69 -13.46 4.11
CA VAL A 103 4.67 -13.27 2.65
C VAL A 103 4.31 -11.82 2.37
N SER A 104 5.23 -11.08 1.76
CA SER A 104 5.04 -9.70 1.32
C SER A 104 5.04 -9.64 -0.20
N ALA A 105 4.19 -8.80 -0.78
CA ALA A 105 3.95 -8.79 -2.21
C ALA A 105 3.53 -7.41 -2.71
N GLY A 106 3.55 -7.23 -4.03
CA GLY A 106 3.10 -6.00 -4.69
C GLY A 106 2.92 -6.19 -6.20
N CYS A 107 2.41 -5.15 -6.84
CA CYS A 107 2.22 -5.10 -8.28
C CYS A 107 3.51 -4.65 -8.98
N LYS A 108 3.96 -5.40 -10.00
CA LYS A 108 5.07 -4.98 -10.85
C LYS A 108 4.52 -4.35 -12.14
N SER A 109 4.89 -3.08 -12.39
CA SER A 109 4.64 -2.43 -13.67
C SER A 109 5.73 -2.78 -14.68
N PHE A 110 5.33 -2.99 -15.94
CA PHE A 110 6.25 -3.23 -17.04
C PHE A 110 6.19 -2.07 -18.05
N PRO A 111 7.32 -1.41 -18.35
CA PRO A 111 7.32 -0.37 -19.36
C PRO A 111 7.05 -0.98 -20.74
N ILE A 112 6.22 -0.29 -21.53
CA ILE A 112 5.83 -0.76 -22.84
C ILE A 112 6.65 -0.03 -23.90
N ARG A 113 7.13 -0.75 -24.92
CA ARG A 113 7.53 -0.10 -26.17
C ARG A 113 6.28 0.38 -26.91
N LYS A 114 5.97 1.68 -26.81
CA LYS A 114 5.08 2.59 -27.61
C LYS A 114 3.83 2.08 -28.37
N ARG A 115 3.38 0.82 -28.26
CA ARG A 115 2.31 0.24 -29.10
C ARG A 115 1.39 -0.79 -28.42
N LYS A 116 1.43 -0.96 -27.09
CA LYS A 116 0.53 -1.86 -26.35
C LYS A 116 0.05 -1.22 -25.04
N ILE A 117 -0.95 -1.83 -24.40
CA ILE A 117 -1.55 -1.44 -23.10
C ILE A 117 -0.62 -1.89 -21.96
N PRO A 118 -0.46 -1.10 -20.87
CA PRO A 118 0.38 -1.49 -19.74
C PRO A 118 -0.05 -2.84 -19.17
N SER A 119 0.91 -3.72 -18.92
CA SER A 119 0.67 -4.99 -18.23
C SER A 119 1.18 -4.91 -16.80
N ALA A 120 0.40 -5.44 -15.87
CA ALA A 120 0.71 -5.54 -14.45
C ALA A 120 0.64 -7.00 -14.02
N GLY A 121 1.56 -7.41 -13.13
CA GLY A 121 1.54 -8.76 -12.54
C GLY A 121 1.92 -8.70 -11.07
N GLY A 122 1.22 -9.45 -10.23
CA GLY A 122 1.57 -9.59 -8.81
C GLY A 122 2.88 -10.38 -8.64
N ARG A 123 3.72 -9.94 -7.70
CA ARG A 123 4.93 -10.67 -7.29
C ARG A 123 4.91 -10.88 -5.79
N PHE A 124 5.21 -12.09 -5.36
CA PHE A 124 5.27 -12.51 -3.96
C PHE A 124 6.72 -12.72 -3.53
N PHE A 125 7.00 -12.39 -2.28
CA PHE A 125 8.28 -12.56 -1.61
C PHE A 125 8.01 -13.26 -0.28
N ILE A 126 8.70 -14.36 -0.05
CA ILE A 126 8.64 -15.12 1.20
C ILE A 126 9.94 -14.79 1.96
N GLY A 127 9.82 -14.52 3.26
CA GLY A 127 10.95 -14.16 4.12
C GLY A 127 12.00 -15.27 4.21
N GLU A 128 12.98 -15.22 3.30
CA GLU A 128 14.43 -15.17 3.51
C GLU A 128 15.11 -15.32 2.13
N LYS A 129 15.83 -14.27 1.70
CA LYS A 129 16.75 -14.21 0.54
C LYS A 129 16.15 -14.41 -0.87
N GLU A 130 16.17 -13.35 -1.66
CA GLU A 130 17.14 -13.22 -2.76
C GLU A 130 17.40 -11.73 -3.08
N SER A 131 18.59 -11.48 -3.62
CA SER A 131 19.36 -10.24 -3.59
C SER A 131 18.57 -8.93 -3.83
N PRO A 132 18.74 -7.94 -2.92
CA PRO A 132 18.54 -6.54 -3.28
C PRO A 132 19.40 -6.22 -4.51
N ILE A 133 18.88 -5.38 -5.40
CA ILE A 133 19.65 -4.82 -6.54
C ILE A 133 20.80 -3.99 -5.99
#